data_AF-A0A3D2CQ21-F1
#
_entry.id   AF-A0A3D2CQ21-F1
#
_cell.length_a   1.000
_cell.length_b   1.000
_cell.length_c   1.000
_cell.angle_alpha   90.00
_cell.angle_beta   90.00
_cell.angle_gamma   90.00
#
_symmetry.space_group_name_H-M   'P 1'
#
loop_
_entity.id
_entity.type
_entity.pdbx_description
1 polymer ?
#
loop_
_entity_poly.entity_id
_entity_poly.type
_entity_poly.pdbx_seq_one_letter_code
_entity_poly.pdbx_strand_id
1 'polypeptide(L)'
;MIWDKGVQKKMNCRAENRKKKLFCGAWILAGALLLGALTGCGGEPAVTVLPGTSVEGTVSASETLSSATGTTEPSSESKTPVSTQGNTESPSSSSGTSTQTPTVVPVSGVTVAPEVLTLKVGDEWELTVRVLPENADNRTVTYQSSNEKVALCSEGKVTALAAGNAEITVSSADGLHSAKCTVTVEEKNPIPENKRYDPLTGLPTYTPVFEEGVSYVEYNTKLVRHIFCHNLVAYKGATGAEDAEDYYKNCLTVTEFNRILDQLYERGYVLIDIDYMYEYAYGQNGMLTAKIKPTIKIPAGKKPLVLSVDNVAYPRREHGLGRVDRLQVVDGKLVTYTRLADGSEKYGEDDDVFPILENFIKAHPDFSFSGAKCVVAPSGAEGLFGWDTVPGSANYEQSVLEAGKVAKWFIDNGYALACHSYYHKSFADMTVEQIQEDFAKWKEEVLPLVGRTHVFIYPFGAFTPRDSEQAKALSAEGYAVFCSTAMNAVNWDNFPLQGNVYNERITLSSAQLYKYRDNAILNELFDPYTVYDNDAHEKKLYQAV
;
A
#
# COMPACT_ATOMS: atom_id res chain seq x y z
N MET A 1 14.54 -42.16 80.65
CA MET A 1 13.47 -42.60 79.73
C MET A 1 14.04 -42.43 78.32
N ILE A 2 14.69 -43.45 77.74
CA ILE A 2 14.09 -44.49 76.86
C ILE A 2 13.41 -43.80 75.66
N TRP A 3 14.06 -43.72 74.49
CA TRP A 3 13.95 -44.67 73.34
C TRP A 3 12.50 -44.78 72.84
N ASP A 4 12.15 -44.93 71.57
CA ASP A 4 12.79 -45.09 70.28
C ASP A 4 11.60 -45.34 69.32
N LYS A 5 11.75 -44.99 68.04
CA LYS A 5 11.30 -45.77 66.88
C LYS A 5 11.60 -44.96 65.62
N GLY A 6 12.80 -45.21 65.06
CA GLY A 6 13.01 -45.14 63.61
C GLY A 6 12.20 -46.25 62.89
N VAL A 7 12.37 -46.57 61.60
CA VAL A 7 13.56 -46.58 60.74
C VAL A 7 13.06 -46.87 59.31
N GLN A 8 13.68 -46.19 58.33
CA GLN A 8 14.10 -46.60 56.97
C GLN A 8 13.35 -47.71 56.17
N LYS A 9 13.24 -47.56 54.84
CA LYS A 9 14.27 -47.86 53.79
C LYS A 9 13.67 -48.39 52.46
N LYS A 10 14.17 -47.80 51.36
CA LYS A 10 14.61 -48.35 50.04
C LYS A 10 13.72 -49.30 49.20
N MET A 11 13.56 -48.91 47.92
CA MET A 11 13.91 -49.62 46.66
C MET A 11 13.90 -51.16 46.71
N ASN A 12 13.27 -51.94 45.82
CA ASN A 12 13.45 -51.98 44.36
C ASN A 12 12.61 -53.15 43.76
N CYS A 13 12.35 -53.10 42.44
CA CYS A 13 12.18 -54.21 41.48
C CYS A 13 11.06 -55.25 41.70
N ARG A 14 10.13 -55.37 40.73
CA ARG A 14 10.26 -56.11 39.44
C ARG A 14 8.89 -56.69 39.01
N ALA A 15 8.61 -56.51 37.71
CA ALA A 15 7.87 -57.39 36.81
C ALA A 15 6.38 -57.69 37.08
N GLU A 16 5.51 -57.32 36.13
CA GLU A 16 4.97 -58.30 35.17
C GLU A 16 4.27 -57.66 33.94
N ASN A 17 4.76 -58.05 32.76
CA ASN A 17 4.06 -58.33 31.48
C ASN A 17 3.29 -57.22 30.73
N ARG A 18 3.85 -56.69 29.62
CA ARG A 18 3.83 -57.20 28.21
C ARG A 18 2.50 -56.85 27.49
N LYS A 19 2.41 -56.28 26.27
CA LYS A 19 3.20 -56.43 25.03
C LYS A 19 2.65 -55.49 23.91
N LYS A 20 3.54 -55.01 23.02
CA LYS A 20 3.42 -54.79 21.54
C LYS A 20 2.54 -53.60 21.05
N LYS A 21 2.89 -52.79 20.03
CA LYS A 21 3.80 -52.90 18.88
C LYS A 21 4.44 -51.54 18.55
N LEU A 22 5.74 -51.53 18.23
CA LEU A 22 6.40 -50.53 17.39
C LEU A 22 6.50 -51.09 15.97
N PHE A 23 6.29 -50.25 14.95
CA PHE A 23 6.75 -50.50 13.58
C PHE A 23 7.91 -49.52 13.30
N CYS A 24 9.04 -50.09 12.90
CA CYS A 24 10.22 -49.40 12.40
C CYS A 24 10.37 -49.82 10.94
N GLY A 25 10.54 -48.87 10.03
CA GLY A 25 10.77 -49.12 8.60
C GLY A 25 12.00 -48.34 8.14
N ALA A 26 13.12 -49.02 8.06
CA ALA A 26 14.32 -48.56 7.37
C ALA A 26 14.12 -48.72 5.84
N TRP A 27 14.58 -47.75 5.05
CA TRP A 27 14.78 -47.93 3.61
C TRP A 27 16.25 -47.73 3.24
N ILE A 28 16.70 -48.69 2.45
CA ILE A 28 18.05 -48.93 1.96
C ILE A 28 18.29 -48.12 0.67
N LEU A 29 19.51 -47.60 0.52
CA LEU A 29 20.08 -47.07 -0.71
C LEU A 29 20.17 -48.13 -1.82
N ALA A 30 19.73 -47.79 -3.03
CA ALA A 30 20.24 -48.35 -4.28
C ALA A 30 20.13 -47.29 -5.38
N GLY A 31 21.24 -47.04 -6.07
CA GLY A 31 21.34 -46.02 -7.12
C GLY A 31 20.94 -46.52 -8.50
N ALA A 32 20.83 -45.57 -9.43
CA ALA A 32 21.05 -45.79 -10.85
C ALA A 32 21.46 -44.47 -11.52
N LEU A 33 22.65 -44.49 -12.12
CA LEU A 33 23.06 -43.58 -13.19
C LEU A 33 22.02 -43.64 -14.32
N LEU A 34 21.71 -42.50 -14.94
CA LEU A 34 21.59 -42.46 -16.40
C LEU A 34 22.15 -41.14 -16.94
N LEU A 35 23.16 -41.31 -17.78
CA LEU A 35 23.80 -40.30 -18.61
C LEU A 35 22.91 -40.10 -19.86
N GLY A 36 22.67 -38.86 -20.26
CA GLY A 36 21.92 -38.54 -21.48
C GLY A 36 22.19 -37.11 -21.93
N ALA A 37 23.32 -36.91 -22.61
CA ALA A 37 23.57 -35.71 -23.39
C ALA A 37 22.78 -35.77 -24.70
N LEU A 38 22.11 -34.67 -25.08
CA LEU A 38 21.76 -34.36 -26.46
C LEU A 38 21.72 -32.84 -26.65
N THR A 39 22.61 -32.39 -27.53
CA THR A 39 22.72 -31.07 -28.15
C THR A 39 21.50 -30.75 -29.02
N GLY A 40 21.08 -29.49 -29.10
CA GLY A 40 20.11 -29.06 -30.10
C GLY A 40 19.75 -27.58 -30.03
N CYS A 41 20.07 -26.86 -31.10
CA CYS A 41 19.98 -25.42 -31.32
C CYS A 41 18.59 -24.77 -31.17
N GLY A 42 18.62 -23.46 -30.85
CA GLY A 42 17.99 -22.42 -31.67
C GLY A 42 16.47 -22.22 -31.56
N GLY A 43 16.07 -21.08 -31.01
CA GLY A 43 14.72 -20.54 -31.14
C GLY A 43 14.48 -19.35 -30.22
N GLU A 44 14.49 -18.15 -30.77
CA GLU A 44 13.99 -16.93 -30.11
C GLU A 44 12.52 -17.11 -29.70
N PRO A 45 12.07 -16.63 -28.53
CA PRO A 45 10.64 -16.59 -28.25
C PRO A 45 10.03 -15.32 -28.86
N ALA A 46 9.10 -15.54 -29.79
CA ALA A 46 8.14 -14.54 -30.24
C ALA A 46 7.23 -14.11 -29.09
N VAL A 47 7.15 -12.80 -28.85
CA VAL A 47 6.21 -12.17 -27.92
C VAL A 47 4.79 -12.40 -28.43
N THR A 48 4.00 -13.19 -27.70
CA THR A 48 2.56 -13.37 -27.97
C THR A 48 1.78 -12.56 -26.96
N VAL A 49 1.12 -11.50 -27.45
CA VAL A 49 0.19 -10.65 -26.69
C VAL A 49 -1.12 -11.42 -26.51
N LEU A 50 -1.57 -11.61 -25.27
CA LEU A 50 -2.89 -12.18 -24.96
C LEU A 50 -3.96 -11.07 -25.00
N PRO A 51 -5.10 -11.26 -25.68
CA PRO A 51 -6.23 -10.33 -25.61
C PRO A 51 -7.09 -10.61 -24.37
N GLY A 52 -7.56 -9.54 -23.74
CA GLY A 52 -8.44 -9.55 -22.58
C GLY A 52 -9.84 -10.09 -22.88
N THR A 53 -10.40 -10.81 -21.91
CA THR A 53 -11.77 -11.31 -21.94
C THR A 53 -12.74 -10.28 -21.38
N SER A 54 -13.64 -9.81 -22.23
CA SER A 54 -14.89 -9.11 -21.88
C SER A 54 -15.95 -10.14 -21.45
N VAL A 55 -16.66 -9.85 -20.36
CA VAL A 55 -17.91 -10.55 -20.01
C VAL A 55 -19.08 -9.61 -20.33
N GLU A 56 -19.93 -10.03 -21.26
CA GLU A 56 -21.19 -9.37 -21.61
C GLU A 56 -22.23 -9.57 -20.50
N GLY A 57 -22.89 -8.48 -20.12
CA GLY A 57 -24.08 -8.49 -19.27
C GLY A 57 -25.14 -7.57 -19.88
N THR A 58 -26.02 -8.14 -20.69
CA THR A 58 -27.23 -7.51 -21.21
C THR A 58 -28.24 -7.23 -20.09
N VAL A 59 -28.75 -6.00 -19.98
CA VAL A 59 -30.02 -5.74 -19.29
C VAL A 59 -30.91 -4.88 -20.18
N SER A 60 -32.08 -5.43 -20.51
CA SER A 60 -33.12 -4.84 -21.34
C SER A 60 -33.94 -3.81 -20.58
N ALA A 61 -34.29 -2.72 -21.26
CA ALA A 61 -35.33 -1.79 -20.85
C ALA A 61 -36.73 -2.46 -20.85
N SER A 62 -37.58 -2.06 -19.91
CA SER A 62 -39.03 -2.22 -20.00
C SER A 62 -39.72 -0.93 -19.53
N GLU A 63 -40.56 -0.39 -20.39
CA GLU A 63 -41.52 0.67 -20.11
C GLU A 63 -42.62 0.20 -19.16
N THR A 64 -43.20 1.12 -18.37
CA THR A 64 -44.64 1.13 -18.04
C THR A 64 -45.10 2.57 -17.75
N LEU A 65 -46.37 2.83 -18.05
CA LEU A 65 -47.02 4.13 -18.22
C LEU A 65 -48.11 4.34 -17.15
N SER A 66 -48.39 5.63 -16.85
CA SER A 66 -49.67 6.23 -16.41
C SER A 66 -50.10 6.20 -14.92
N SER A 67 -50.33 7.37 -14.30
CA SER A 67 -51.65 8.06 -14.30
C SER A 67 -51.74 9.34 -13.42
N ALA A 68 -52.58 10.30 -13.91
CA ALA A 68 -53.49 11.23 -13.20
C ALA A 68 -52.91 12.41 -12.35
N THR A 69 -53.46 13.65 -12.28
CA THR A 69 -54.70 14.31 -12.75
C THR A 69 -54.70 15.83 -12.39
N GLY A 70 -55.45 16.66 -13.15
CA GLY A 70 -56.12 17.92 -12.73
C GLY A 70 -55.32 19.23 -12.86
N THR A 71 -55.83 20.41 -13.26
CA THR A 71 -57.22 20.89 -13.51
C THR A 71 -57.17 22.32 -14.15
N THR A 72 -58.01 22.55 -15.17
CA THR A 72 -58.83 23.76 -15.52
C THR A 72 -58.28 25.22 -15.53
N GLU A 73 -58.20 25.82 -16.75
CA GLU A 73 -59.00 26.94 -17.34
C GLU A 73 -59.38 28.23 -16.55
N PRO A 74 -59.88 29.35 -17.19
CA PRO A 74 -59.74 29.89 -18.56
C PRO A 74 -59.75 31.46 -18.69
N SER A 75 -59.89 31.95 -19.94
CA SER A 75 -60.61 33.17 -20.40
C SER A 75 -59.76 34.45 -20.61
N SER A 76 -60.03 35.37 -21.54
CA SER A 76 -61.07 35.57 -22.58
C SER A 76 -60.71 36.80 -23.45
N GLU A 77 -61.25 36.84 -24.68
CA GLU A 77 -61.83 38.01 -25.40
C GLU A 77 -60.94 39.26 -25.71
N SER A 78 -61.14 40.07 -26.75
CA SER A 78 -62.29 40.29 -27.63
C SER A 78 -61.84 40.93 -28.97
N LYS A 79 -62.75 40.86 -29.95
CA LYS A 79 -62.70 41.45 -31.29
C LYS A 79 -63.25 42.89 -31.32
N THR A 80 -63.04 43.56 -32.47
CA THR A 80 -63.99 44.36 -33.30
C THR A 80 -63.56 45.82 -33.58
N PRO A 81 -64.15 46.59 -34.54
CA PRO A 81 -64.36 46.32 -35.99
C PRO A 81 -64.30 47.58 -36.95
N VAL A 82 -64.63 47.38 -38.25
CA VAL A 82 -65.15 48.28 -39.34
C VAL A 82 -64.25 49.40 -39.95
N SER A 83 -64.34 49.87 -41.22
CA SER A 83 -65.22 49.61 -42.39
C SER A 83 -64.62 50.09 -43.75
N THR A 84 -64.88 49.32 -44.81
CA THR A 84 -65.35 49.66 -46.19
C THR A 84 -64.58 50.51 -47.25
N GLN A 85 -64.87 50.09 -48.50
CA GLN A 85 -64.64 50.64 -49.86
C GLN A 85 -63.27 50.30 -50.47
N GLY A 86 -63.13 49.62 -51.60
CA GLY A 86 -64.01 49.42 -52.75
C GLY A 86 -63.44 50.18 -53.93
N ASN A 87 -62.59 49.53 -54.75
CA ASN A 87 -62.50 49.77 -56.20
C ASN A 87 -61.59 48.74 -56.90
N THR A 88 -62.13 48.23 -57.99
CA THR A 88 -61.52 47.44 -59.05
C THR A 88 -60.47 48.24 -59.81
N GLU A 89 -59.33 47.62 -60.14
CA GLU A 89 -58.68 47.66 -61.46
C GLU A 89 -57.38 46.82 -61.45
N SER A 90 -57.22 45.99 -62.47
CA SER A 90 -55.93 45.50 -62.96
C SER A 90 -55.84 45.99 -64.41
N PRO A 91 -54.67 46.45 -64.89
CA PRO A 91 -53.63 45.47 -65.19
C PRO A 91 -52.18 45.93 -64.96
N SER A 92 -51.34 44.91 -64.72
CA SER A 92 -49.93 44.77 -65.10
C SER A 92 -49.08 46.04 -65.31
N SER A 93 -48.13 46.27 -64.40
CA SER A 93 -46.77 46.61 -64.80
C SER A 93 -45.77 46.01 -63.82
N SER A 94 -44.73 45.41 -64.40
CA SER A 94 -43.72 44.56 -63.77
C SER A 94 -42.89 45.32 -62.71
N SER A 95 -43.09 45.01 -61.44
CA SER A 95 -42.10 45.25 -60.38
C SER A 95 -41.31 43.95 -60.16
N GLY A 96 -40.05 43.94 -60.60
CA GLY A 96 -39.12 42.85 -60.34
C GLY A 96 -38.81 42.75 -58.86
N THR A 97 -39.54 41.89 -58.14
CA THR A 97 -39.15 41.42 -56.81
C THR A 97 -37.95 40.49 -57.01
N SER A 98 -36.75 41.01 -56.77
CA SER A 98 -35.56 40.17 -56.59
C SER A 98 -35.78 39.32 -55.34
N THR A 99 -36.10 38.05 -55.54
CA THR A 99 -35.99 37.02 -54.51
C THR A 99 -34.50 36.89 -54.18
N GLN A 100 -34.00 37.69 -53.24
CA GLN A 100 -32.70 37.46 -52.64
C GLN A 100 -32.80 36.17 -51.83
N THR A 101 -32.29 35.08 -52.39
CA THR A 101 -32.00 33.87 -51.62
C THR A 101 -31.10 34.28 -50.45
N PRO A 102 -31.42 33.93 -49.19
CA PRO A 102 -30.53 34.25 -48.08
C PRO A 102 -29.13 33.69 -48.40
N THR A 103 -28.14 34.58 -48.45
CA THR A 103 -26.75 34.18 -48.74
C THR A 103 -26.19 33.56 -47.49
N VAL A 104 -25.97 32.24 -47.52
CA VAL A 104 -25.43 31.51 -46.39
C VAL A 104 -23.97 31.91 -46.18
N VAL A 105 -23.60 32.30 -44.95
CA VAL A 105 -22.20 32.54 -44.56
C VAL A 105 -21.58 31.20 -44.13
N PRO A 106 -20.70 30.59 -44.96
CA PRO A 106 -20.10 29.30 -44.64
C PRO A 106 -19.06 29.43 -43.54
N VAL A 107 -18.81 28.34 -42.82
CA VAL A 107 -17.64 28.22 -41.95
C VAL A 107 -16.38 28.27 -42.81
N SER A 108 -15.37 29.00 -42.35
CA SER A 108 -14.04 29.09 -42.97
C SER A 108 -12.93 28.52 -42.08
N GLY A 109 -13.22 28.21 -40.81
CA GLY A 109 -12.26 27.61 -39.89
C GLY A 109 -12.84 27.27 -38.53
N VAL A 110 -12.15 26.35 -37.84
CA VAL A 110 -12.39 26.00 -36.43
C VAL A 110 -11.05 26.13 -35.71
N THR A 111 -11.05 26.67 -34.50
CA THR A 111 -9.86 26.70 -33.62
C THR A 111 -10.22 26.12 -32.26
N VAL A 112 -9.27 25.44 -31.63
CA VAL A 112 -9.41 24.88 -30.27
C VAL A 112 -8.24 25.36 -29.40
N ALA A 113 -8.51 25.63 -28.13
CA ALA A 113 -7.48 25.97 -27.15
C ALA A 113 -7.75 25.27 -25.80
N PRO A 114 -6.71 24.74 -25.13
CA PRO A 114 -5.32 24.64 -25.60
C PRO A 114 -5.14 23.57 -26.70
N GLU A 115 -4.08 23.68 -27.51
CA GLU A 115 -3.71 22.65 -28.51
C GLU A 115 -3.04 21.42 -27.89
N VAL A 116 -2.45 21.58 -26.70
CA VAL A 116 -1.85 20.50 -25.90
C VAL A 116 -2.35 20.61 -24.48
N LEU A 117 -2.80 19.49 -23.92
CA LEU A 117 -3.35 19.41 -22.58
C LEU A 117 -2.73 18.22 -21.84
N THR A 118 -2.18 18.47 -20.65
CA THR A 118 -1.74 17.41 -19.74
C THR A 118 -2.71 17.36 -18.57
N LEU A 119 -3.37 16.22 -18.40
CA LEU A 119 -4.34 15.96 -17.33
C LEU A 119 -3.86 14.79 -16.48
N LYS A 120 -4.35 14.69 -15.25
CA LYS A 120 -4.28 13.47 -14.46
C LYS A 120 -5.56 12.67 -14.61
N VAL A 121 -5.49 11.35 -14.41
CA VAL A 121 -6.70 10.50 -14.36
C VAL A 121 -7.72 11.10 -13.38
N GLY A 122 -8.96 11.29 -13.84
CA GLY A 122 -10.06 11.90 -13.11
C GLY A 122 -10.20 13.42 -13.28
N ASP A 123 -9.21 14.10 -13.85
CA ASP A 123 -9.31 15.53 -14.16
C ASP A 123 -10.32 15.78 -15.28
N GLU A 124 -10.93 16.98 -15.23
CA GLU A 124 -11.81 17.48 -16.27
C GLU A 124 -11.31 18.83 -16.79
N TRP A 125 -11.50 19.08 -18.09
CA TRP A 125 -11.09 20.32 -18.73
C TRP A 125 -12.10 20.76 -19.79
N GLU A 126 -12.38 22.06 -19.88
CA GLU A 126 -13.26 22.62 -20.90
C GLU A 126 -12.45 23.27 -22.02
N LEU A 127 -12.61 22.74 -23.25
CA LEU A 127 -11.93 23.26 -24.44
C LEU A 127 -12.58 24.56 -24.90
N THR A 128 -11.76 25.55 -25.22
CA THR A 128 -12.24 26.77 -25.87
C THR A 128 -12.27 26.57 -27.38
N VAL A 129 -13.48 26.46 -27.96
CA VAL A 129 -13.68 26.32 -29.41
C VAL A 129 -14.18 27.62 -30.03
N ARG A 130 -13.61 28.02 -31.16
CA ARG A 130 -14.13 29.13 -31.99
C ARG A 130 -14.37 28.67 -33.42
N VAL A 131 -15.51 29.09 -33.97
CA VAL A 131 -15.87 28.89 -35.38
C VAL A 131 -15.72 30.23 -36.09
N LEU A 132 -15.02 30.23 -37.23
CA LEU A 132 -14.76 31.41 -38.04
C LEU A 132 -15.52 31.30 -39.38
N PRO A 133 -16.00 32.43 -39.94
CA PRO A 133 -16.09 33.73 -39.28
C PRO A 133 -17.11 33.71 -38.13
N GLU A 134 -17.04 34.66 -37.19
CA GLU A 134 -17.93 34.66 -36.01
C GLU A 134 -19.42 34.76 -36.37
N ASN A 135 -19.74 35.25 -37.56
CA ASN A 135 -21.09 35.35 -38.13
C ASN A 135 -21.43 34.22 -39.10
N ALA A 136 -20.72 33.08 -39.08
CA ALA A 136 -21.11 31.89 -39.84
C ALA A 136 -22.52 31.44 -39.44
N ASP A 137 -23.32 31.00 -40.42
CA ASP A 137 -24.73 30.65 -40.17
C ASP A 137 -24.89 29.33 -39.41
N ASN A 138 -23.98 28.37 -39.62
CA ASN A 138 -23.93 27.12 -38.87
C ASN A 138 -22.63 27.05 -38.05
N ARG A 139 -22.74 27.30 -36.74
CA ARG A 139 -21.60 27.25 -35.79
C ARG A 139 -21.55 25.97 -34.96
N THR A 140 -22.33 24.96 -35.33
CA THR A 140 -22.31 23.68 -34.63
C THR A 140 -21.00 22.93 -34.93
N VAL A 141 -20.46 22.29 -33.90
CA VAL A 141 -19.24 21.51 -33.96
C VAL A 141 -19.47 20.13 -33.39
N THR A 142 -18.69 19.16 -33.84
CA THR A 142 -18.66 17.80 -33.31
C THR A 142 -17.29 17.53 -32.68
N TYR A 143 -17.29 16.69 -31.64
CA TYR A 143 -16.09 16.29 -30.91
C TYR A 143 -15.85 14.80 -31.11
N GLN A 144 -14.60 14.42 -31.28
CA GLN A 144 -14.20 13.03 -31.37
C GLN A 144 -12.88 12.83 -30.64
N SER A 145 -12.80 11.80 -29.79
CA SER A 145 -11.54 11.35 -29.22
C SER A 145 -10.97 10.20 -30.04
N SER A 146 -9.65 10.21 -30.27
CA SER A 146 -8.96 9.07 -30.86
C SER A 146 -8.88 7.86 -29.91
N ASN A 147 -9.08 8.07 -28.61
CA ASN A 147 -9.09 7.02 -27.60
C ASN A 147 -9.98 7.42 -26.41
N GLU A 148 -11.28 7.11 -26.52
CA GLU A 148 -12.27 7.39 -25.46
C GLU A 148 -12.01 6.64 -24.15
N LYS A 149 -11.17 5.59 -24.14
CA LYS A 149 -10.76 4.91 -22.90
C LYS A 149 -9.71 5.70 -22.12
N VAL A 150 -8.99 6.62 -22.77
CA VAL A 150 -7.97 7.48 -22.18
C VAL A 150 -8.55 8.85 -21.86
N ALA A 151 -9.22 9.48 -22.83
CA ALA A 151 -9.88 10.77 -22.63
C ALA A 151 -11.20 10.80 -23.40
N LEU A 152 -12.31 10.99 -22.68
CA LEU A 152 -13.63 11.20 -23.26
C LEU A 152 -13.85 12.69 -23.48
N CYS A 153 -14.45 13.08 -24.59
CA CYS A 153 -14.82 14.47 -24.83
C CYS A 153 -16.31 14.57 -25.19
N SER A 154 -17.11 15.15 -24.29
CA SER A 154 -18.53 15.40 -24.51
C SER A 154 -18.79 16.90 -24.50
N GLU A 155 -19.30 17.43 -25.62
CA GLU A 155 -19.65 18.86 -25.77
C GLU A 155 -18.51 19.84 -25.43
N GLY A 156 -17.25 19.46 -25.69
CA GLY A 156 -16.07 20.27 -25.41
C GLY A 156 -15.52 20.10 -23.99
N LYS A 157 -16.20 19.34 -23.12
CA LYS A 157 -15.66 18.89 -21.84
C LYS A 157 -14.88 17.60 -22.02
N VAL A 158 -13.57 17.66 -21.76
CA VAL A 158 -12.65 16.53 -21.73
C VAL A 158 -12.61 15.96 -20.33
N THR A 159 -12.81 14.65 -20.19
CA THR A 159 -12.68 13.89 -18.94
C THR A 159 -11.57 12.86 -19.11
N ALA A 160 -10.54 12.92 -18.27
CA ALA A 160 -9.43 11.98 -18.28
C ALA A 160 -9.81 10.67 -17.56
N LEU A 161 -9.75 9.54 -18.25
CA LEU A 161 -10.21 8.24 -17.75
C LEU A 161 -9.09 7.27 -17.39
N ALA A 162 -8.00 7.24 -18.17
CA ALA A 162 -6.87 6.33 -17.94
C ALA A 162 -5.58 6.95 -18.49
N ALA A 163 -4.44 6.60 -17.89
CA ALA A 163 -3.14 7.09 -18.36
C ALA A 163 -2.86 6.68 -19.81
N GLY A 164 -2.28 7.59 -20.58
CA GLY A 164 -2.02 7.39 -22.00
C GLY A 164 -2.14 8.68 -22.81
N ASN A 165 -2.24 8.53 -24.13
CA ASN A 165 -2.40 9.67 -25.04
C ASN A 165 -3.70 9.52 -25.84
N ALA A 166 -4.39 10.64 -26.04
CA ALA A 166 -5.56 10.78 -26.89
C ALA A 166 -5.47 12.08 -27.69
N GLU A 167 -6.16 12.15 -28.82
CA GLU A 167 -6.29 13.36 -29.63
C GLU A 167 -7.77 13.69 -29.74
N ILE A 168 -8.16 14.88 -29.27
CA ILE A 168 -9.53 15.39 -29.43
C ILE A 168 -9.58 16.21 -30.70
N THR A 169 -10.39 15.76 -31.66
CA THR A 169 -10.67 16.47 -32.91
C THR A 169 -12.01 17.18 -32.80
N VAL A 170 -12.02 18.48 -33.06
CA VAL A 170 -13.21 19.32 -33.16
C VAL A 170 -13.45 19.63 -34.62
N SER A 171 -14.60 19.24 -35.17
CA SER A 171 -14.95 19.44 -36.59
C SER A 171 -16.16 20.35 -36.73
N SER A 172 -16.19 21.18 -37.78
CA SER A 172 -17.42 21.84 -38.22
C SER A 172 -18.47 20.78 -38.61
N ALA A 173 -19.75 21.12 -38.51
CA ALA A 173 -20.82 20.16 -38.81
C ALA A 173 -20.83 19.63 -40.25
N ASP A 174 -20.28 20.36 -41.21
CA ASP A 174 -20.07 19.90 -42.59
C ASP A 174 -18.82 19.04 -42.79
N GLY A 175 -17.97 18.91 -41.76
CA GLY A 175 -16.73 18.15 -41.76
C GLY A 175 -15.58 18.79 -42.55
N LEU A 176 -15.73 20.02 -43.05
CA LEU A 176 -14.75 20.66 -43.93
C LEU A 176 -13.61 21.35 -43.17
N HIS A 177 -13.83 21.71 -41.92
CA HIS A 177 -12.85 22.37 -41.07
C HIS A 177 -12.70 21.62 -39.75
N SER A 178 -11.46 21.45 -39.28
CA SER A 178 -11.20 20.83 -37.99
C SER A 178 -9.99 21.43 -37.28
N ALA A 179 -10.01 21.31 -35.96
CA ALA A 179 -8.90 21.65 -35.07
C ALA A 179 -8.68 20.49 -34.08
N LYS A 180 -7.47 20.41 -33.52
CA LYS A 180 -7.05 19.27 -32.69
C LYS A 180 -6.45 19.74 -31.37
N CYS A 181 -6.74 18.98 -30.31
CA CYS A 181 -6.09 19.09 -29.02
C CYS A 181 -5.44 17.73 -28.69
N THR A 182 -4.12 17.71 -28.50
CA THR A 182 -3.41 16.53 -27.99
C THR A 182 -3.55 16.47 -26.48
N VAL A 183 -4.10 15.37 -25.96
CA VAL A 183 -4.30 15.13 -24.54
C VAL A 183 -3.35 14.03 -24.07
N THR A 184 -2.48 14.37 -23.13
CA THR A 184 -1.68 13.39 -22.38
C THR A 184 -2.30 13.24 -21.01
N VAL A 185 -2.75 12.03 -20.68
CA VAL A 185 -3.26 11.69 -19.36
C VAL A 185 -2.16 10.98 -18.59
N GLU A 186 -1.76 11.56 -17.48
CA GLU A 186 -0.84 10.98 -16.51
C GLU A 186 -1.64 10.23 -15.43
N GLU A 187 -1.00 9.25 -14.80
CA GLU A 187 -1.55 8.66 -13.58
C GLU A 187 -1.76 9.75 -12.53
N LYS A 188 -2.90 9.73 -11.84
CA LYS A 188 -3.17 10.72 -10.77
C LYS A 188 -2.07 10.68 -9.70
N ASN A 189 -1.63 9.46 -9.39
CA ASN A 189 -0.54 9.15 -8.47
C ASN A 189 0.38 8.10 -9.14
N PRO A 190 1.42 8.51 -9.90
CA PRO A 190 2.37 7.54 -10.44
C PRO A 190 3.10 6.85 -9.28
N ILE A 191 3.29 5.53 -9.39
CA ILE A 191 4.06 4.76 -8.40
C ILE A 191 5.45 5.41 -8.27
N PRO A 192 5.86 5.85 -7.05
CA PRO A 192 7.13 6.54 -6.87
C PRO A 192 8.30 5.63 -7.25
N GLU A 193 9.28 6.20 -7.96
CA GLU A 193 10.53 5.51 -8.27
C GLU A 193 11.26 5.18 -6.97
N ASN A 194 11.69 3.92 -6.84
CA ASN A 194 12.38 3.44 -5.66
C ASN A 194 13.68 2.74 -6.08
N LYS A 195 14.82 3.30 -5.66
CA LYS A 195 16.18 2.81 -6.00
C LYS A 195 16.46 1.40 -5.49
N ARG A 196 15.59 0.86 -4.64
CA ARG A 196 15.63 -0.53 -4.19
C ARG A 196 15.18 -1.51 -5.27
N TYR A 197 14.75 -1.05 -6.43
CA TYR A 197 14.37 -1.89 -7.56
C TYR A 197 15.25 -1.60 -8.76
N ASP A 198 15.76 -2.66 -9.39
CA ASP A 198 16.49 -2.52 -10.64
C ASP A 198 15.55 -2.00 -11.74
N PRO A 199 15.89 -0.91 -12.45
CA PRO A 199 14.98 -0.28 -13.40
C PRO A 199 14.76 -1.09 -14.69
N LEU A 200 15.63 -2.07 -14.99
CA LEU A 200 15.52 -2.90 -16.20
C LEU A 200 14.73 -4.18 -15.95
N THR A 201 15.02 -4.84 -14.84
CA THR A 201 14.46 -6.13 -14.48
C THR A 201 13.26 -6.00 -13.54
N GLY A 202 13.18 -4.90 -12.79
CA GLY A 202 12.17 -4.69 -11.76
C GLY A 202 12.37 -5.54 -10.51
N LEU A 203 13.49 -6.26 -10.37
CA LEU A 203 13.81 -7.06 -9.19
C LEU A 203 14.16 -6.16 -8.00
N PRO A 204 13.80 -6.56 -6.77
CA PRO A 204 14.36 -5.93 -5.58
C PRO A 204 15.88 -6.13 -5.55
N THR A 205 16.60 -5.07 -5.20
CA THR A 205 18.06 -5.06 -5.15
C THR A 205 18.53 -4.39 -3.88
N TYR A 206 19.50 -5.03 -3.23
CA TYR A 206 20.25 -4.44 -2.14
C TYR A 206 21.69 -4.93 -2.23
N THR A 207 22.63 -3.99 -2.36
CA THR A 207 24.06 -4.28 -2.36
C THR A 207 24.68 -3.57 -1.16
N PRO A 208 25.18 -4.31 -0.15
CA PRO A 208 25.84 -3.69 0.98
C PRO A 208 27.16 -3.03 0.53
N VAL A 209 27.48 -1.90 1.13
CA VAL A 209 28.78 -1.24 1.03
C VAL A 209 29.70 -1.81 2.09
N PHE A 210 30.85 -2.32 1.66
CA PHE A 210 31.91 -2.80 2.56
C PHE A 210 32.96 -1.70 2.70
N GLU A 211 33.25 -1.34 3.94
CA GLU A 211 34.23 -0.31 4.28
C GLU A 211 35.65 -0.86 4.20
N GLU A 212 36.56 -0.06 3.65
CA GLU A 212 37.98 -0.41 3.57
C GLU A 212 38.59 -0.54 4.97
N GLY A 213 39.37 -1.59 5.20
CA GLY A 213 40.02 -1.86 6.49
C GLY A 213 39.12 -2.52 7.54
N VAL A 214 37.81 -2.68 7.29
CA VAL A 214 36.92 -3.45 8.16
C VAL A 214 36.99 -4.95 7.81
N SER A 215 37.13 -5.79 8.84
CA SER A 215 37.08 -7.25 8.68
C SER A 215 35.63 -7.74 8.68
N TYR A 216 35.29 -8.61 7.72
CA TYR A 216 33.95 -9.16 7.57
C TYR A 216 33.97 -10.69 7.71
N VAL A 217 32.96 -11.23 8.38
CA VAL A 217 32.78 -12.66 8.60
C VAL A 217 31.46 -13.14 8.03
N GLU A 218 31.43 -14.38 7.56
CA GLU A 218 30.20 -15.05 7.14
C GLU A 218 29.32 -15.33 8.37
N TYR A 219 28.03 -15.00 8.25
CA TYR A 219 27.01 -15.26 9.25
C TYR A 219 25.88 -16.06 8.62
N ASN A 220 25.39 -17.08 9.32
CA ASN A 220 24.28 -17.89 8.83
C ASN A 220 22.99 -17.07 8.82
N THR A 221 22.48 -16.77 7.62
CA THR A 221 21.30 -15.91 7.42
C THR A 221 20.06 -16.44 8.14
N LYS A 222 19.92 -17.77 8.30
CA LYS A 222 18.77 -18.36 9.02
C LYS A 222 18.76 -18.03 10.51
N LEU A 223 19.88 -17.58 11.07
CA LEU A 223 20.01 -17.15 12.46
C LEU A 223 19.81 -15.65 12.66
N VAL A 224 19.58 -14.87 11.58
CA VAL A 224 19.25 -13.45 11.70
C VAL A 224 17.93 -13.32 12.44
N ARG A 225 17.91 -12.52 13.51
CA ARG A 225 16.69 -12.21 14.25
C ARG A 225 15.96 -11.07 13.54
N HIS A 226 14.64 -11.19 13.48
CA HIS A 226 13.77 -10.10 13.07
C HIS A 226 12.88 -9.75 14.25
N ILE A 227 13.05 -8.56 14.82
CA ILE A 227 12.20 -8.01 15.87
C ILE A 227 11.22 -7.02 15.26
N PHE A 228 10.06 -6.85 15.86
CA PHE A 228 9.15 -5.79 15.45
C PHE A 228 8.42 -5.18 16.63
N CYS A 229 8.00 -3.94 16.44
CA CYS A 229 7.14 -3.22 17.36
C CYS A 229 6.07 -2.46 16.58
N HIS A 230 5.20 -1.78 17.29
CA HIS A 230 4.26 -0.80 16.73
C HIS A 230 4.71 0.60 17.14
N ASN A 231 4.01 1.63 16.67
CA ASN A 231 4.24 3.01 17.15
C ASN A 231 4.18 3.06 18.68
N LEU A 232 5.00 3.89 19.28
CA LEU A 232 5.27 3.87 20.70
C LEU A 232 4.18 4.57 21.52
N VAL A 233 4.13 4.20 22.79
CA VAL A 233 3.53 5.03 23.82
C VAL A 233 4.53 6.14 24.17
N ALA A 234 4.18 7.36 23.79
CA ALA A 234 5.02 8.54 23.85
C ALA A 234 4.81 9.36 25.14
N TYR A 235 3.57 9.40 25.63
CA TYR A 235 3.18 10.21 26.77
C TYR A 235 2.01 9.59 27.53
N LYS A 236 1.75 10.13 28.72
CA LYS A 236 0.58 9.73 29.50
C LYS A 236 -0.69 10.22 28.81
N GLY A 237 -1.54 9.29 28.38
CA GLY A 237 -2.83 9.58 27.77
C GLY A 237 -3.81 10.29 28.69
N ALA A 238 -4.83 10.92 28.09
CA ALA A 238 -5.80 11.75 28.79
C ALA A 238 -6.90 10.97 29.54
N THR A 239 -7.06 9.66 29.28
CA THR A 239 -8.21 8.89 29.78
C THR A 239 -7.81 7.63 30.53
N GLY A 240 -8.50 7.35 31.65
CA GLY A 240 -8.56 6.03 32.28
C GLY A 240 -9.55 5.11 31.57
N ALA A 241 -9.55 5.11 30.23
CA ALA A 241 -10.44 4.29 29.41
C ALA A 241 -9.88 2.87 29.29
N GLU A 242 -10.76 1.87 29.33
CA GLU A 242 -10.41 0.44 29.19
C GLU A 242 -9.62 0.15 27.91
N ASP A 243 -9.93 0.85 26.80
CA ASP A 243 -9.21 0.72 25.53
C ASP A 243 -7.75 1.19 25.60
N ALA A 244 -7.47 2.21 26.42
CA ALA A 244 -6.12 2.72 26.59
C ALA A 244 -5.21 1.60 27.14
N GLU A 245 -5.74 0.82 28.08
CA GLU A 245 -5.05 -0.27 28.74
C GLU A 245 -4.53 -1.37 27.79
N ASP A 246 -5.29 -1.69 26.74
CA ASP A 246 -4.88 -2.66 25.72
C ASP A 246 -3.75 -2.10 24.84
N TYR A 247 -3.78 -0.81 24.51
CA TYR A 247 -2.69 -0.17 23.76
C TYR A 247 -1.38 -0.10 24.55
N TYR A 248 -1.44 0.22 25.84
CA TYR A 248 -0.25 0.25 26.70
C TYR A 248 0.38 -1.14 26.86
N LYS A 249 -0.41 -2.21 26.79
CA LYS A 249 0.09 -3.59 26.79
C LYS A 249 0.69 -4.00 25.45
N ASN A 250 0.06 -3.62 24.35
CA ASN A 250 0.38 -4.11 23.01
C ASN A 250 1.42 -3.25 22.26
N CYS A 251 1.84 -2.14 22.85
CA CYS A 251 2.94 -1.30 22.37
C CYS A 251 4.08 -1.23 23.40
N LEU A 252 5.25 -0.79 22.94
CA LEU A 252 6.35 -0.37 23.82
C LEU A 252 6.17 1.10 24.20
N THR A 253 6.67 1.48 25.36
CA THR A 253 6.94 2.89 25.71
C THR A 253 8.19 3.41 25.01
N VAL A 254 8.31 4.73 24.87
CA VAL A 254 9.56 5.39 24.43
C VAL A 254 10.74 5.00 25.32
N THR A 255 10.53 4.88 26.64
CA THR A 255 11.55 4.42 27.59
C THR A 255 12.04 3.02 27.27
N GLU A 256 11.13 2.05 27.10
CA GLU A 256 11.47 0.67 26.80
C GLU A 256 12.19 0.56 25.45
N PHE A 257 11.71 1.25 24.42
CA PHE A 257 12.32 1.22 23.09
C PHE A 257 13.76 1.76 23.10
N ASN A 258 14.01 2.89 23.77
CA ASN A 258 15.37 3.42 23.90
C ASN A 258 16.29 2.44 24.65
N ARG A 259 15.85 1.88 25.78
CA ARG A 259 16.64 0.89 26.53
C ARG A 259 16.91 -0.38 25.72
N ILE A 260 15.97 -0.79 24.87
CA ILE A 260 16.17 -1.91 23.95
C ILE A 260 17.25 -1.57 22.92
N LEU A 261 17.20 -0.39 22.29
CA LEU A 261 18.23 0.05 21.34
C LEU A 261 19.62 0.10 21.98
N ASP A 262 19.74 0.70 23.17
CA ASP A 262 20.99 0.77 23.94
C ASP A 262 21.57 -0.62 24.17
N GLN A 263 20.76 -1.55 24.69
CA GLN A 263 21.23 -2.91 25.00
C GLN A 263 21.53 -3.73 23.75
N LEU A 264 20.77 -3.56 22.65
CA LEU A 264 21.08 -4.20 21.38
C LEU A 264 22.46 -3.75 20.88
N TYR A 265 22.73 -2.45 20.93
CA TYR A 265 24.02 -1.89 20.52
C TYR A 265 25.17 -2.37 21.40
N GLU A 266 25.02 -2.31 22.73
CA GLU A 266 26.00 -2.82 23.70
C GLU A 266 26.31 -4.31 23.51
N ARG A 267 25.33 -5.09 23.08
CA ARG A 267 25.46 -6.55 22.81
C ARG A 267 25.97 -6.87 21.41
N GLY A 268 26.36 -5.84 20.65
CA GLY A 268 26.99 -5.95 19.35
C GLY A 268 26.01 -6.20 18.20
N TYR A 269 24.71 -6.00 18.39
CA TYR A 269 23.77 -6.06 17.28
C TYR A 269 23.96 -4.87 16.33
N VAL A 270 23.73 -5.12 15.04
CA VAL A 270 23.69 -4.12 13.98
C VAL A 270 22.47 -4.36 13.12
N LEU A 271 21.81 -3.30 12.72
CA LEU A 271 20.75 -3.36 11.71
C LEU A 271 21.35 -3.79 10.38
N ILE A 272 20.67 -4.72 9.74
CA ILE A 272 20.83 -5.03 8.33
C ILE A 272 19.53 -4.77 7.61
N ASP A 273 19.66 -4.47 6.33
CA ASP A 273 18.53 -4.37 5.44
C ASP A 273 17.91 -5.76 5.19
N ILE A 274 16.58 -5.86 5.20
CA ILE A 274 15.87 -7.12 5.00
C ILE A 274 16.22 -7.80 3.66
N ASP A 275 16.40 -7.01 2.59
CA ASP A 275 16.71 -7.53 1.26
C ASP A 275 18.13 -8.08 1.16
N TYR A 276 18.98 -7.74 2.14
CA TYR A 276 20.30 -8.33 2.21
C TYR A 276 20.24 -9.84 2.46
N MET A 277 19.17 -10.35 3.09
CA MET A 277 19.01 -11.76 3.43
C MET A 277 18.64 -12.66 2.24
N TYR A 278 18.13 -12.09 1.15
CA TYR A 278 17.44 -12.86 0.10
C TYR A 278 18.07 -12.71 -1.28
N GLU A 279 17.96 -13.77 -2.08
CA GLU A 279 18.16 -13.78 -3.53
C GLU A 279 16.78 -13.73 -4.19
N TYR A 280 16.57 -12.75 -5.07
CA TYR A 280 15.32 -12.57 -5.80
C TYR A 280 15.45 -12.99 -7.26
N ALA A 281 14.39 -13.59 -7.80
CA ALA A 281 14.30 -13.94 -9.21
C ALA A 281 12.84 -13.98 -9.68
N TYR A 282 12.60 -13.83 -10.97
CA TYR A 282 11.29 -14.13 -11.56
C TYR A 282 11.22 -15.61 -11.96
N GLY A 283 10.17 -16.31 -11.51
CA GLY A 283 9.86 -17.66 -11.96
C GLY A 283 9.37 -17.68 -13.41
N GLN A 284 9.25 -18.89 -13.99
CA GLN A 284 8.73 -19.07 -15.36
C GLN A 284 7.30 -18.54 -15.56
N ASN A 285 6.52 -18.44 -14.48
CA ASN A 285 5.17 -17.89 -14.45
C ASN A 285 5.15 -16.35 -14.28
N GLY A 286 6.31 -15.68 -14.27
CA GLY A 286 6.43 -14.25 -14.05
C GLY A 286 6.25 -13.79 -12.60
N MET A 287 6.07 -14.71 -11.65
CA MET A 287 5.97 -14.35 -10.23
C MET A 287 7.34 -14.10 -9.62
N LEU A 288 7.44 -13.09 -8.77
CA LEU A 288 8.63 -12.84 -7.99
C LEU A 288 8.83 -13.98 -6.97
N THR A 289 10.05 -14.46 -6.88
CA THR A 289 10.48 -15.50 -5.94
C THR A 289 11.64 -14.98 -5.10
N ALA A 290 11.75 -15.49 -3.88
CA ALA A 290 12.83 -15.24 -2.96
C ALA A 290 13.42 -16.55 -2.45
N LYS A 291 14.71 -16.52 -2.13
CA LYS A 291 15.42 -17.60 -1.46
C LYS A 291 16.35 -17.03 -0.40
N ILE A 292 16.41 -17.67 0.78
CA ILE A 292 17.34 -17.28 1.84
C ILE A 292 18.77 -17.55 1.37
N LYS A 293 19.61 -16.52 1.38
CA LYS A 293 21.06 -16.69 1.16
C LYS A 293 21.62 -17.61 2.24
N PRO A 294 22.48 -18.60 1.92
CA PRO A 294 23.05 -19.46 2.96
C PRO A 294 23.80 -18.69 4.05
N THR A 295 24.55 -17.66 3.64
CA THR A 295 25.27 -16.75 4.52
C THR A 295 25.19 -15.32 4.00
N ILE A 296 25.43 -14.37 4.91
CA ILE A 296 25.68 -12.95 4.65
C ILE A 296 26.97 -12.53 5.33
N LYS A 297 27.61 -11.47 4.83
CA LYS A 297 28.82 -10.91 5.44
C LYS A 297 28.47 -9.74 6.35
N ILE A 298 29.00 -9.77 7.56
CA ILE A 298 28.83 -8.70 8.56
C ILE A 298 30.16 -8.34 9.20
N PRO A 299 30.33 -7.13 9.76
CA PRO A 299 31.54 -6.76 10.48
C PRO A 299 31.87 -7.76 11.58
N ALA A 300 33.14 -8.15 11.69
CA ALA A 300 33.59 -9.13 12.67
C ALA A 300 33.20 -8.71 14.11
N GLY A 301 32.59 -9.63 14.85
CA GLY A 301 32.13 -9.39 16.23
C GLY A 301 30.74 -8.76 16.35
N LYS A 302 30.11 -8.36 15.25
CA LYS A 302 28.71 -7.88 15.25
C LYS A 302 27.72 -9.03 15.06
N LYS A 303 26.43 -8.76 15.28
CA LYS A 303 25.31 -9.69 15.06
C LYS A 303 24.24 -8.99 14.22
N PRO A 304 23.80 -9.56 13.09
CA PRO A 304 22.77 -8.93 12.27
C PRO A 304 21.38 -9.00 12.92
N LEU A 305 20.62 -7.93 12.75
CA LEU A 305 19.25 -7.78 13.21
C LEU A 305 18.41 -7.08 12.14
N VAL A 306 17.18 -7.53 11.93
CA VAL A 306 16.16 -6.76 11.20
C VAL A 306 15.16 -6.21 12.22
N LEU A 307 14.77 -4.95 12.05
CA LEU A 307 13.70 -4.31 12.80
C LEU A 307 12.57 -3.95 11.83
N SER A 308 11.31 -4.27 12.15
CA SER A 308 10.16 -3.68 11.46
C SER A 308 9.24 -2.92 12.40
N VAL A 309 8.47 -2.01 11.83
CA VAL A 309 7.40 -1.27 12.51
C VAL A 309 6.09 -1.56 11.81
N ASP A 310 5.15 -2.14 12.55
CA ASP A 310 3.89 -2.64 12.01
C ASP A 310 2.76 -1.61 12.11
N ASN A 311 1.82 -1.73 11.18
CA ASN A 311 0.63 -0.91 10.97
C ASN A 311 0.89 0.53 10.52
N VAL A 312 1.77 1.28 11.20
CA VAL A 312 2.19 2.66 10.84
C VAL A 312 1.05 3.56 10.35
N ALA A 313 -0.18 3.34 10.85
CA ALA A 313 -1.41 3.97 10.35
C ALA A 313 -1.82 5.17 11.20
N TYR A 314 -1.44 5.20 12.48
CA TYR A 314 -1.80 6.22 13.47
C TYR A 314 -3.31 6.55 13.44
N PRO A 315 -4.17 5.57 13.76
CA PRO A 315 -5.59 5.71 13.55
C PRO A 315 -6.21 6.73 14.53
N ARG A 316 -7.18 7.51 14.04
CA ARG A 316 -7.80 8.60 14.81
C ARG A 316 -8.41 8.16 16.14
N ARG A 317 -8.88 6.91 16.22
CA ARG A 317 -9.44 6.33 17.45
C ARG A 317 -8.43 6.26 18.61
N GLU A 318 -7.13 6.41 18.32
CA GLU A 318 -6.06 6.37 19.32
C GLU A 318 -5.55 7.75 19.73
N HIS A 319 -6.01 8.83 19.10
CA HIS A 319 -5.58 10.19 19.43
C HIS A 319 -5.90 10.52 20.90
N GLY A 320 -4.92 11.11 21.59
CA GLY A 320 -5.04 11.44 23.01
C GLY A 320 -4.89 10.25 23.98
N LEU A 321 -4.70 9.01 23.48
CA LEU A 321 -4.48 7.83 24.32
C LEU A 321 -3.01 7.63 24.75
N GLY A 322 -2.10 8.54 24.38
CA GLY A 322 -0.68 8.45 24.75
C GLY A 322 0.26 8.17 23.58
N ARG A 323 -0.27 8.02 22.36
CA ARG A 323 0.49 7.81 21.11
C ARG A 323 0.43 9.07 20.27
N VAL A 324 1.46 9.31 19.47
CA VAL A 324 1.48 10.42 18.51
C VAL A 324 0.37 10.26 17.45
N ASP A 325 -0.10 11.37 16.89
CA ASP A 325 -1.27 11.37 15.99
C ASP A 325 -0.89 11.04 14.54
N ARG A 326 0.32 11.39 14.09
CA ARG A 326 0.80 11.12 12.71
C ARG A 326 2.29 11.36 12.53
N LEU A 327 2.79 10.94 11.37
CA LEU A 327 4.08 11.37 10.85
C LEU A 327 3.93 12.55 9.88
N GLN A 328 4.94 13.40 9.84
CA GLN A 328 4.99 14.55 8.94
C GLN A 328 6.42 14.86 8.53
N VAL A 329 6.59 15.41 7.32
CA VAL A 329 7.88 15.96 6.89
C VAL A 329 7.87 17.47 7.08
N VAL A 330 8.76 17.97 7.94
CA VAL A 330 8.93 19.41 8.21
C VAL A 330 10.41 19.75 7.98
N ASP A 331 10.67 20.74 7.12
CA ASP A 331 12.02 21.19 6.75
C ASP A 331 12.98 20.03 6.34
N GLY A 332 12.44 19.04 5.62
CA GLY A 332 13.18 17.88 5.13
C GLY A 332 13.44 16.78 6.17
N LYS A 333 12.97 16.96 7.41
CA LYS A 333 13.05 15.94 8.46
C LYS A 333 11.72 15.22 8.64
N LEU A 334 11.77 13.93 8.95
CA LEU A 334 10.62 13.20 9.46
C LEU A 334 10.44 13.50 10.95
N VAL A 335 9.27 14.01 11.30
CA VAL A 335 8.87 14.30 12.68
C VAL A 335 7.54 13.64 12.97
N THR A 336 7.22 13.47 14.25
CA THR A 336 5.85 13.18 14.67
C THR A 336 5.05 14.48 14.78
N TYR A 337 3.74 14.37 14.73
CA TYR A 337 2.83 15.43 15.13
C TYR A 337 1.86 14.90 16.18
N THR A 338 1.56 15.73 17.17
CA THR A 338 0.54 15.45 18.18
C THR A 338 -0.21 16.74 18.53
N ARG A 339 -1.53 16.69 18.59
CA ARG A 339 -2.34 17.72 19.23
C ARG A 339 -2.55 17.38 20.71
N LEU A 340 -1.98 18.19 21.59
CA LEU A 340 -2.05 18.00 23.03
C LEU A 340 -3.44 18.38 23.57
N ALA A 341 -3.73 17.92 24.79
CA ALA A 341 -5.03 18.12 25.44
C ALA A 341 -5.40 19.60 25.67
N ASP A 342 -4.40 20.49 25.73
CA ASP A 342 -4.59 21.94 25.83
C ASP A 342 -4.82 22.63 24.46
N GLY A 343 -4.84 21.84 23.38
CA GLY A 343 -5.01 22.32 22.01
C GLY A 343 -3.71 22.75 21.32
N SER A 344 -2.57 22.74 22.02
CA SER A 344 -1.28 23.04 21.41
C SER A 344 -0.79 21.92 20.49
N GLU A 345 0.02 22.28 19.50
CA GLU A 345 0.61 21.33 18.54
C GLU A 345 2.06 21.05 18.93
N LYS A 346 2.42 19.77 18.97
CA LYS A 346 3.78 19.29 19.22
C LYS A 346 4.31 18.61 17.97
N TYR A 347 5.53 18.96 17.57
CA TYR A 347 6.31 18.26 16.57
C TYR A 347 7.49 17.57 17.25
N GLY A 348 7.52 16.24 17.25
CA GLY A 348 8.49 15.45 18.00
C GLY A 348 9.61 14.88 17.13
N GLU A 349 10.84 14.88 17.66
CA GLU A 349 12.01 14.23 17.07
C GLU A 349 12.48 13.02 17.90
N ASP A 350 11.80 12.69 19.00
CA ASP A 350 12.26 11.71 20.01
C ASP A 350 11.15 10.90 20.68
N ASP A 351 9.93 10.92 20.13
CA ASP A 351 8.73 10.40 20.79
C ASP A 351 8.01 9.26 20.03
N ASP A 352 8.63 8.76 18.95
CA ASP A 352 8.19 7.54 18.27
C ASP A 352 9.35 6.84 17.53
N VAL A 353 9.12 5.62 17.02
CA VAL A 353 10.16 4.72 16.50
C VAL A 353 11.08 5.39 15.48
N PHE A 354 10.53 6.06 14.44
CA PHE A 354 11.36 6.53 13.32
C PHE A 354 12.28 7.69 13.69
N PRO A 355 11.81 8.79 14.33
CA PRO A 355 12.72 9.86 14.75
C PRO A 355 13.74 9.41 15.79
N ILE A 356 13.34 8.53 16.74
CA ILE A 356 14.27 7.94 17.71
C ILE A 356 15.35 7.14 16.99
N LEU A 357 14.97 6.26 16.05
CA LEU A 357 15.92 5.42 15.33
C LEU A 357 16.88 6.25 14.46
N GLU A 358 16.39 7.31 13.81
CA GLU A 358 17.25 8.23 13.06
C GLU A 358 18.30 8.89 13.96
N ASN A 359 17.87 9.38 15.13
CA ASN A 359 18.76 9.98 16.10
C ASN A 359 19.76 8.97 16.67
N PHE A 360 19.31 7.73 16.93
CA PHE A 360 20.16 6.65 17.41
C PHE A 360 21.23 6.27 16.38
N ILE A 361 20.86 6.06 15.11
CA ILE A 361 21.81 5.77 14.03
C ILE A 361 22.78 6.93 13.81
N LYS A 362 22.31 8.17 13.93
CA LYS A 362 23.19 9.35 13.83
C LYS A 362 24.23 9.39 14.95
N ALA A 363 23.86 9.00 16.17
CA ALA A 363 24.78 8.90 17.31
C ALA A 363 25.68 7.65 17.24
N HIS A 364 25.19 6.57 16.63
CA HIS A 364 25.83 5.26 16.53
C HIS A 364 25.84 4.76 15.07
N PRO A 365 26.62 5.38 14.17
CA PRO A 365 26.58 5.03 12.75
C PRO A 365 26.95 3.57 12.47
N ASP A 366 27.77 2.95 13.34
CA ASP A 366 28.15 1.54 13.24
C ASP A 366 27.03 0.56 13.65
N PHE A 367 25.90 1.06 14.20
CA PHE A 367 24.68 0.28 14.40
C PHE A 367 23.94 0.00 13.08
N SER A 368 24.17 0.80 12.04
CA SER A 368 23.47 0.71 10.75
C SER A 368 24.42 0.18 9.67
N PHE A 369 24.45 -1.15 9.47
CA PHE A 369 25.35 -1.74 8.49
C PHE A 369 24.95 -1.31 7.08
N SER A 370 25.87 -0.62 6.38
CA SER A 370 25.63 -0.10 5.02
C SER A 370 24.40 0.83 4.94
N GLY A 371 24.12 1.59 6.01
CA GLY A 371 23.00 2.53 6.05
C GLY A 371 21.62 1.87 6.22
N ALA A 372 21.57 0.59 6.61
CA ALA A 372 20.34 -0.13 6.88
C ALA A 372 19.40 0.60 7.86
N LYS A 373 18.12 0.61 7.51
CA LYS A 373 17.02 1.16 8.32
C LYS A 373 16.06 0.04 8.75
N CYS A 374 15.01 0.38 9.48
CA CYS A 374 13.92 -0.57 9.74
C CYS A 374 13.02 -0.75 8.51
N VAL A 375 12.25 -1.83 8.50
CA VAL A 375 11.16 -2.07 7.56
C VAL A 375 9.91 -1.32 8.04
N VAL A 376 9.31 -0.52 7.17
CA VAL A 376 8.08 0.24 7.46
C VAL A 376 6.91 -0.54 6.85
N ALA A 377 5.94 -0.93 7.67
CA ALA A 377 4.80 -1.74 7.24
C ALA A 377 3.48 -0.98 7.43
N PRO A 378 3.18 0.00 6.56
CA PRO A 378 1.91 0.70 6.61
C PRO A 378 0.75 -0.21 6.24
N SER A 379 -0.41 0.04 6.85
CA SER A 379 -1.70 -0.42 6.35
C SER A 379 -2.47 0.74 5.71
N GLY A 380 -3.54 0.42 4.99
CA GLY A 380 -4.52 1.41 4.52
C GLY A 380 -5.65 1.69 5.53
N ALA A 381 -5.61 1.07 6.70
CA ALA A 381 -6.72 1.09 7.64
C ALA A 381 -6.82 2.46 8.31
N GLU A 382 -7.91 3.17 8.05
CA GLU A 382 -8.19 4.53 8.55
C GLU A 382 -7.27 5.64 8.00
N GLY A 383 -6.47 5.34 6.96
CA GLY A 383 -5.55 6.26 6.32
C GLY A 383 -4.12 5.75 6.28
N LEU A 384 -3.18 6.65 5.96
CA LEU A 384 -1.76 6.32 5.80
C LEU A 384 -0.90 7.29 6.62
N PHE A 385 -0.04 6.76 7.50
CA PHE A 385 0.85 7.55 8.36
C PHE A 385 0.15 8.60 9.26
N GLY A 386 -1.13 8.39 9.59
CA GLY A 386 -1.98 9.30 10.35
C GLY A 386 -2.67 10.39 9.52
N TRP A 387 -2.56 10.32 8.20
CA TRP A 387 -3.30 11.16 7.26
C TRP A 387 -4.53 10.43 6.75
N ASP A 388 -5.67 11.12 6.68
CA ASP A 388 -6.95 10.56 6.27
C ASP A 388 -7.03 10.39 4.75
N THR A 389 -6.33 9.38 4.22
CA THR A 389 -6.26 9.04 2.81
C THR A 389 -7.43 8.16 2.35
N VAL A 390 -8.51 8.07 3.12
CA VAL A 390 -9.71 7.32 2.73
C VAL A 390 -10.54 8.16 1.76
N PRO A 391 -10.88 7.66 0.55
CA PRO A 391 -11.68 8.39 -0.41
C PRO A 391 -13.00 8.93 0.18
N GLY A 392 -13.27 10.21 -0.08
CA GLY A 392 -14.44 10.92 0.46
C GLY A 392 -14.24 11.56 1.84
N SER A 393 -13.05 11.44 2.44
CA SER A 393 -12.72 12.18 3.67
C SER A 393 -12.66 13.69 3.43
N ALA A 394 -12.93 14.48 4.48
CA ALA A 394 -13.08 15.93 4.39
C ALA A 394 -11.85 16.68 3.83
N ASN A 395 -10.65 16.11 3.97
CA ASN A 395 -9.39 16.69 3.50
C ASN A 395 -8.60 15.71 2.61
N TYR A 396 -9.30 14.81 1.90
CA TYR A 396 -8.70 13.69 1.17
C TYR A 396 -7.47 14.08 0.32
N GLU A 397 -7.62 15.04 -0.59
CA GLU A 397 -6.53 15.42 -1.51
C GLU A 397 -5.29 15.95 -0.76
N GLN A 398 -5.49 16.74 0.30
CA GLN A 398 -4.40 17.23 1.14
C GLN A 398 -3.76 16.10 1.95
N SER A 399 -4.56 15.19 2.51
CA SER A 399 -4.07 14.03 3.24
C SER A 399 -3.24 13.11 2.35
N VAL A 400 -3.68 12.85 1.11
CA VAL A 400 -2.94 12.06 0.12
C VAL A 400 -1.60 12.72 -0.21
N LEU A 401 -1.60 14.05 -0.41
CA LEU A 401 -0.37 14.79 -0.66
C LEU A 401 0.64 14.68 0.51
N GLU A 402 0.19 14.90 1.75
CA GLU A 402 1.07 14.85 2.92
C GLU A 402 1.55 13.43 3.24
N ALA A 403 0.68 12.42 3.11
CA ALA A 403 1.06 11.01 3.23
C ALA A 403 2.10 10.62 2.17
N GLY A 404 1.92 11.10 0.92
CA GLY A 404 2.88 10.90 -0.16
C GLY A 404 4.26 11.52 0.13
N LYS A 405 4.31 12.69 0.80
CA LYS A 405 5.59 13.27 1.26
C LYS A 405 6.28 12.40 2.29
N VAL A 406 5.55 11.83 3.24
CA VAL A 406 6.09 10.88 4.24
C VAL A 406 6.61 9.61 3.56
N ALA A 407 5.82 9.02 2.65
CA ALA A 407 6.25 7.85 1.88
C ALA A 407 7.53 8.12 1.09
N LYS A 408 7.57 9.25 0.37
CA LYS A 408 8.74 9.67 -0.39
C LYS A 408 9.96 9.87 0.51
N TRP A 409 9.79 10.44 1.69
CA TRP A 409 10.88 10.59 2.64
C TRP A 409 11.46 9.23 3.05
N PHE A 410 10.62 8.22 3.34
CA PHE A 410 11.10 6.86 3.63
C PHE A 410 11.88 6.28 2.45
N ILE A 411 11.36 6.40 1.22
CA ILE A 411 12.01 5.92 0.00
C ILE A 411 13.38 6.59 -0.20
N ASP A 412 13.43 7.91 -0.13
CA ASP A 412 14.64 8.70 -0.38
C ASP A 412 15.73 8.45 0.69
N ASN A 413 15.32 8.07 1.91
CA ASN A 413 16.21 7.77 3.03
C ASN A 413 16.52 6.27 3.21
N GLY A 414 16.17 5.44 2.21
CA GLY A 414 16.62 4.04 2.12
C GLY A 414 15.81 3.03 2.93
N TYR A 415 14.65 3.40 3.47
CA TYR A 415 13.79 2.46 4.19
C TYR A 415 13.19 1.40 3.25
N ALA A 416 13.06 0.17 3.74
CA ALA A 416 12.29 -0.87 3.08
C ALA A 416 10.80 -0.68 3.41
N LEU A 417 9.95 -0.59 2.39
CA LEU A 417 8.49 -0.52 2.55
C LEU A 417 7.88 -1.91 2.31
N ALA A 418 7.06 -2.35 3.25
CA ALA A 418 6.32 -3.60 3.19
C ALA A 418 4.82 -3.34 3.04
N CYS A 419 4.08 -4.34 2.56
CA CYS A 419 2.63 -4.32 2.63
C CYS A 419 2.17 -4.88 3.97
N HIS A 420 1.30 -4.13 4.66
CA HIS A 420 0.58 -4.61 5.84
C HIS A 420 -0.94 -4.67 5.63
N SER A 421 -1.33 -4.96 4.39
CA SER A 421 -2.72 -5.01 3.90
C SER A 421 -3.43 -3.65 3.90
N TYR A 422 -4.57 -3.57 3.21
CA TYR A 422 -5.40 -2.38 3.24
C TYR A 422 -6.27 -2.34 4.50
N TYR A 423 -7.09 -3.36 4.76
CA TYR A 423 -8.06 -3.35 5.86
C TYR A 423 -7.49 -3.75 7.22
N HIS A 424 -6.22 -4.18 7.29
CA HIS A 424 -5.57 -4.64 8.51
C HIS A 424 -6.40 -5.73 9.22
N LYS A 425 -6.77 -6.78 8.47
CA LYS A 425 -7.58 -7.91 8.95
C LYS A 425 -6.76 -9.20 9.02
N SER A 426 -7.22 -10.15 9.83
CA SER A 426 -6.62 -11.49 9.93
C SER A 426 -6.90 -12.28 8.64
N PHE A 427 -5.85 -12.54 7.85
CA PHE A 427 -5.95 -13.31 6.61
C PHE A 427 -6.29 -14.79 6.83
N ALA A 428 -6.10 -15.29 8.05
CA ALA A 428 -6.54 -16.64 8.42
C ALA A 428 -8.08 -16.77 8.45
N ASP A 429 -8.79 -15.66 8.64
CA ASP A 429 -10.25 -15.64 8.81
C ASP A 429 -10.99 -15.09 7.57
N MET A 430 -10.25 -14.64 6.55
CA MET A 430 -10.81 -14.06 5.33
C MET A 430 -11.12 -15.12 4.26
N THR A 431 -12.13 -14.85 3.42
CA THR A 431 -12.34 -15.59 2.17
C THR A 431 -11.35 -15.13 1.09
N VAL A 432 -11.22 -15.91 0.01
CA VAL A 432 -10.37 -15.56 -1.13
C VAL A 432 -10.80 -14.23 -1.76
N GLU A 433 -12.10 -14.00 -1.87
CA GLU A 433 -12.67 -12.77 -2.42
C GLU A 433 -12.32 -11.55 -1.55
N GLN A 434 -12.41 -11.71 -0.22
CA GLN A 434 -12.02 -10.64 0.70
C GLN A 434 -10.52 -10.32 0.63
N ILE A 435 -9.67 -11.34 0.43
CA ILE A 435 -8.23 -11.17 0.22
C ILE A 435 -7.97 -10.37 -1.07
N GLN A 436 -8.62 -10.77 -2.17
CA GLN A 436 -8.50 -10.07 -3.45
C GLN A 436 -9.00 -8.62 -3.36
N GLU A 437 -10.09 -8.37 -2.63
CA GLU A 437 -10.61 -7.03 -2.39
C GLU A 437 -9.63 -6.17 -1.58
N ASP A 438 -9.04 -6.71 -0.51
CA ASP A 438 -8.02 -6.02 0.30
C ASP A 438 -6.83 -5.58 -0.57
N PHE A 439 -6.31 -6.48 -1.41
CA PHE A 439 -5.19 -6.14 -2.30
C PHE A 439 -5.58 -5.24 -3.47
N ALA A 440 -6.81 -5.34 -3.98
CA ALA A 440 -7.32 -4.38 -4.96
C ALA A 440 -7.31 -2.96 -4.37
N LYS A 441 -7.78 -2.82 -3.12
CA LYS A 441 -7.74 -1.55 -2.39
C LYS A 441 -6.34 -1.08 -2.06
N TRP A 442 -5.45 -1.99 -1.65
CA TRP A 442 -4.02 -1.68 -1.48
C TRP A 442 -3.41 -1.10 -2.76
N LYS A 443 -3.64 -1.73 -3.90
CA LYS A 443 -3.10 -1.31 -5.21
C LYS A 443 -3.68 0.02 -5.69
N GLU A 444 -4.95 0.26 -5.38
CA GLU A 444 -5.67 1.49 -5.75
C GLU A 444 -5.23 2.69 -4.89
N GLU A 445 -5.10 2.51 -3.58
CA GLU A 445 -5.05 3.64 -2.64
C GLU A 445 -3.70 3.80 -1.93
N VAL A 446 -2.96 2.72 -1.68
CA VAL A 446 -1.71 2.76 -0.88
C VAL A 446 -0.47 2.62 -1.75
N LEU A 447 -0.43 1.63 -2.64
CA LEU A 447 0.69 1.36 -3.56
C LEU A 447 1.11 2.60 -4.38
N PRO A 448 0.20 3.47 -4.86
CA PRO A 448 0.59 4.69 -5.57
C PRO A 448 1.36 5.70 -4.71
N LEU A 449 1.26 5.61 -3.38
CA LEU A 449 1.96 6.49 -2.44
C LEU A 449 3.25 5.86 -1.93
N VAL A 450 3.24 4.56 -1.57
CA VAL A 450 4.39 3.88 -0.95
C VAL A 450 5.32 3.22 -1.97
N GLY A 451 4.93 3.15 -3.24
CA GLY A 451 5.72 2.49 -4.25
C GLY A 451 5.60 0.97 -4.22
N ARG A 452 6.37 0.29 -5.07
CA ARG A 452 6.41 -1.18 -5.11
C ARG A 452 6.83 -1.71 -3.74
N THR A 453 6.15 -2.77 -3.29
CA THR A 453 6.48 -3.54 -2.09
C THR A 453 6.52 -5.03 -2.47
N HIS A 454 7.42 -5.79 -1.86
CA HIS A 454 7.60 -7.22 -2.16
C HIS A 454 7.73 -8.08 -0.90
N VAL A 455 7.80 -7.41 0.25
CA VAL A 455 7.64 -7.98 1.59
C VAL A 455 6.19 -7.77 2.02
N PHE A 456 5.51 -8.84 2.42
CA PHE A 456 4.19 -8.81 3.03
C PHE A 456 4.30 -9.18 4.50
N ILE A 457 3.79 -8.31 5.37
CA ILE A 457 3.71 -8.57 6.80
C ILE A 457 2.25 -8.86 7.14
N TYR A 458 1.99 -10.05 7.70
CA TYR A 458 0.63 -10.44 8.12
C TYR A 458 0.12 -9.54 9.24
N PRO A 459 -1.04 -8.87 9.09
CA PRO A 459 -1.74 -8.27 10.21
C PRO A 459 -2.00 -9.30 11.30
N PHE A 460 -1.76 -8.91 12.55
CA PHE A 460 -1.86 -9.77 13.75
C PHE A 460 -0.95 -11.02 13.74
N GLY A 461 -0.02 -11.14 12.77
CA GLY A 461 0.77 -12.34 12.57
C GLY A 461 -0.02 -13.58 12.15
N ALA A 462 -1.27 -13.38 11.68
CA ALA A 462 -2.23 -14.43 11.39
C ALA A 462 -1.76 -15.34 10.23
N PHE A 463 -1.08 -16.42 10.60
CA PHE A 463 -0.52 -17.37 9.64
C PHE A 463 -1.61 -18.14 8.89
N THR A 464 -1.54 -18.13 7.55
CA THR A 464 -2.39 -18.94 6.67
C THR A 464 -1.72 -20.28 6.36
N PRO A 465 -2.35 -21.43 6.66
CA PRO A 465 -1.77 -22.75 6.37
C PRO A 465 -1.34 -22.91 4.90
N ARG A 466 -0.21 -23.59 4.68
CA ARG A 466 0.47 -23.73 3.38
C ARG A 466 -0.43 -24.09 2.20
N ASP A 467 -1.29 -25.09 2.36
CA ASP A 467 -2.12 -25.61 1.27
C ASP A 467 -3.51 -24.95 1.20
N SER A 468 -3.76 -23.92 2.02
CA SER A 468 -5.03 -23.21 2.06
C SER A 468 -5.23 -22.35 0.81
N GLU A 469 -6.49 -22.14 0.43
CA GLU A 469 -6.84 -21.22 -0.66
C GLU A 469 -6.43 -19.77 -0.33
N GLN A 470 -6.43 -19.40 0.96
CA GLN A 470 -5.93 -18.10 1.43
C GLN A 470 -4.44 -17.93 1.14
N ALA A 471 -3.61 -18.93 1.44
CA ALA A 471 -2.17 -18.86 1.17
C ALA A 471 -1.87 -18.79 -0.34
N LYS A 472 -2.68 -19.47 -1.17
CA LYS A 472 -2.59 -19.38 -2.64
C LYS A 472 -3.00 -18.01 -3.15
N ALA A 473 -4.12 -17.47 -2.67
CA ALA A 473 -4.60 -16.13 -3.01
C ALA A 473 -3.54 -15.07 -2.66
N LEU A 474 -3.00 -15.11 -1.44
CA LEU A 474 -1.90 -14.26 -0.98
C LEU A 474 -0.67 -14.33 -1.88
N SER A 475 -0.24 -15.55 -2.23
CA SER A 475 0.94 -15.70 -3.09
C SER A 475 0.69 -15.15 -4.49
N ALA A 476 -0.52 -15.28 -5.04
CA ALA A 476 -0.88 -14.80 -6.36
C ALA A 476 -0.76 -13.27 -6.50
N GLU A 477 -0.74 -12.53 -5.39
CA GLU A 477 -0.57 -11.07 -5.35
C GLU A 477 0.87 -10.62 -5.65
N GLY A 478 1.82 -11.56 -5.74
CA GLY A 478 3.17 -11.30 -6.25
C GLY A 478 4.21 -10.91 -5.19
N TYR A 479 3.89 -11.08 -3.91
CA TYR A 479 4.85 -10.96 -2.80
C TYR A 479 5.76 -12.18 -2.72
N ALA A 480 7.02 -11.98 -2.33
CA ALA A 480 8.03 -13.03 -2.27
C ALA A 480 8.49 -13.34 -0.84
N VAL A 481 8.46 -12.35 0.05
CA VAL A 481 8.83 -12.49 1.46
C VAL A 481 7.60 -12.27 2.32
N PHE A 482 7.26 -13.26 3.13
CA PHE A 482 6.10 -13.27 4.00
C PHE A 482 6.55 -13.27 5.46
N CYS A 483 6.10 -12.29 6.22
CA CYS A 483 6.55 -12.04 7.58
C CYS A 483 5.42 -12.25 8.59
N SER A 484 5.62 -13.16 9.55
CA SER A 484 4.64 -13.48 10.60
C SER A 484 5.18 -13.22 12.00
N THR A 485 4.46 -13.66 13.02
CA THR A 485 4.89 -13.56 14.42
C THR A 485 5.16 -14.93 15.02
N ALA A 486 6.37 -15.14 15.56
CA ALA A 486 6.67 -16.28 16.42
C ALA A 486 7.88 -15.95 17.31
N MET A 487 7.91 -16.46 18.55
CA MET A 487 8.99 -16.16 19.49
C MET A 487 10.33 -16.82 19.13
N ASN A 488 10.34 -17.78 18.20
CA ASN A 488 11.56 -18.47 17.77
C ASN A 488 12.26 -17.81 16.57
N ALA A 489 11.57 -16.89 15.86
CA ALA A 489 12.11 -16.08 14.77
C ALA A 489 12.89 -16.86 13.69
N VAL A 490 12.31 -17.95 13.18
CA VAL A 490 12.96 -18.80 12.19
C VAL A 490 12.65 -18.32 10.76
N ASN A 491 13.63 -18.48 9.87
CA ASN A 491 13.49 -18.24 8.44
C ASN A 491 13.32 -19.57 7.67
N TRP A 492 12.26 -19.69 6.86
CA TRP A 492 11.94 -20.88 6.06
C TRP A 492 11.90 -20.56 4.55
N ASP A 493 12.49 -21.44 3.74
CA ASP A 493 12.36 -21.42 2.28
C ASP A 493 11.17 -22.26 1.83
N ASN A 494 10.53 -21.88 0.71
CA ASN A 494 9.44 -22.60 0.05
C ASN A 494 8.16 -22.72 0.90
N PHE A 495 7.85 -21.66 1.64
CA PHE A 495 6.71 -21.58 2.54
C PHE A 495 6.03 -20.18 2.46
N PRO A 496 4.68 -20.07 2.40
CA PRO A 496 3.74 -21.19 2.27
C PRO A 496 3.85 -21.87 0.90
N LEU A 497 4.26 -21.20 -0.17
CA LEU A 497 4.37 -21.79 -1.51
C LEU A 497 5.82 -21.87 -2.00
N GLN A 498 6.06 -22.70 -3.03
CA GLN A 498 7.37 -22.85 -3.65
C GLN A 498 7.82 -21.51 -4.24
N GLY A 499 9.07 -21.12 -3.97
CA GLY A 499 9.62 -19.84 -4.41
C GLY A 499 9.38 -18.66 -3.46
N ASN A 500 8.65 -18.84 -2.36
CA ASN A 500 8.49 -17.79 -1.34
C ASN A 500 9.40 -18.06 -0.13
N VAL A 501 9.71 -17.01 0.60
CA VAL A 501 10.34 -17.08 1.92
C VAL A 501 9.33 -16.71 2.99
N TYR A 502 9.39 -17.43 4.11
CA TYR A 502 8.67 -17.09 5.32
C TYR A 502 9.65 -16.71 6.43
N ASN A 503 9.42 -15.56 7.03
CA ASN A 503 10.27 -14.97 8.05
C ASN A 503 9.43 -14.71 9.32
N GLU A 504 9.66 -15.51 10.35
CA GLU A 504 9.03 -15.28 11.65
C GLU A 504 9.71 -14.14 12.40
N ARG A 505 8.91 -13.34 13.11
CA ARG A 505 9.39 -12.16 13.83
C ARG A 505 9.00 -12.20 15.30
N ILE A 506 9.84 -11.60 16.13
CA ILE A 506 9.64 -11.48 17.59
C ILE A 506 8.90 -10.18 17.87
N THR A 507 7.71 -10.28 18.44
CA THR A 507 6.91 -9.13 18.87
C THR A 507 7.51 -8.50 20.12
N LEU A 508 7.76 -7.19 20.05
CA LEU A 508 8.15 -6.38 21.19
C LEU A 508 6.97 -5.49 21.60
N SER A 509 6.45 -5.73 22.80
CA SER A 509 5.46 -4.89 23.48
C SER A 509 5.63 -5.01 24.99
N SER A 510 5.10 -4.07 25.76
CA SER A 510 5.15 -4.12 27.23
C SER A 510 4.64 -5.46 27.78
N ALA A 511 3.50 -5.95 27.28
CA ALA A 511 2.94 -7.23 27.70
C ALA A 511 3.84 -8.42 27.34
N GLN A 512 4.51 -8.40 26.19
CA GLN A 512 5.44 -9.46 25.79
C GLN A 512 6.69 -9.42 26.65
N LEU A 513 7.26 -8.23 26.91
CA LEU A 513 8.38 -8.05 27.82
C LEU A 513 8.06 -8.63 29.20
N TYR A 514 6.89 -8.31 29.75
CA TYR A 514 6.48 -8.83 31.05
C TYR A 514 6.24 -10.35 31.04
N LYS A 515 5.48 -10.86 30.08
CA LYS A 515 5.05 -12.27 30.01
C LYS A 515 6.21 -13.21 29.69
N TYR A 516 7.15 -12.77 28.86
CA TYR A 516 8.25 -13.60 28.33
C TYR A 516 9.62 -13.13 28.82
N ARG A 517 9.71 -12.39 29.93
CA ARG A 517 10.99 -11.93 30.51
C ARG A 517 12.02 -13.04 30.80
N ASP A 518 11.57 -14.28 30.98
CA ASP A 518 12.43 -15.44 31.18
C ASP A 518 12.74 -16.21 29.87
N ASN A 519 12.26 -15.72 28.72
CA ASN A 519 12.50 -16.35 27.43
C ASN A 519 13.97 -16.19 27.02
N ALA A 520 14.63 -17.30 26.68
CA ALA A 520 16.06 -17.30 26.35
C ALA A 520 16.41 -16.45 25.11
N ILE A 521 15.52 -16.37 24.12
CA ILE A 521 15.74 -15.59 22.90
C ILE A 521 15.60 -14.09 23.19
N LEU A 522 14.61 -13.68 23.99
CA LEU A 522 14.53 -12.28 24.43
C LEU A 522 15.76 -11.89 25.26
N ASN A 523 16.17 -12.74 26.20
CA ASN A 523 17.36 -12.53 27.03
C ASN A 523 18.68 -12.50 26.24
N GLU A 524 18.72 -13.10 25.05
CA GLU A 524 19.83 -12.98 24.09
C GLU A 524 19.95 -11.53 23.58
N LEU A 525 18.80 -10.94 23.20
CA LEU A 525 18.70 -9.62 22.59
C LEU A 525 18.94 -8.49 23.60
N PHE A 526 18.29 -8.54 24.76
CA PHE A 526 18.38 -7.55 25.84
C PHE A 526 17.88 -8.18 27.14
N ASP A 527 18.03 -7.52 28.28
CA ASP A 527 17.47 -7.97 29.57
C ASP A 527 16.05 -7.40 29.75
N PRO A 528 14.99 -8.22 29.66
CA PRO A 528 13.61 -7.75 29.76
C PRO A 528 13.27 -7.08 31.10
N TYR A 529 13.97 -7.42 32.19
CA TYR A 529 13.71 -6.85 33.51
C TYR A 529 14.15 -5.40 33.64
N THR A 530 15.26 -5.04 32.97
CA THR A 530 15.83 -3.70 33.05
C THR A 530 15.31 -2.77 31.95
N VAL A 531 14.88 -3.31 30.81
CA VAL A 531 14.21 -2.50 29.78
C VAL A 531 12.80 -2.10 30.19
N TYR A 532 12.05 -2.99 30.85
CA TYR A 532 10.64 -2.77 31.21
C TYR A 532 10.44 -1.49 32.04
N ASP A 533 9.46 -0.66 31.65
CA ASP A 533 9.20 0.62 32.31
C ASP A 533 8.30 0.45 33.55
N ASN A 534 8.90 -0.02 34.65
CA ASN A 534 8.18 -0.18 35.91
C ASN A 534 7.49 1.12 36.37
N ASP A 535 8.05 2.30 36.12
CA ASP A 535 7.42 3.56 36.57
C ASP A 535 6.15 3.87 35.79
N ALA A 536 6.15 3.58 34.48
CA ALA A 536 4.95 3.65 33.65
C ALA A 536 3.88 2.67 34.19
N HIS A 537 4.26 1.44 34.53
CA HIS A 537 3.33 0.36 34.86
C HIS A 537 2.90 0.30 36.36
N GLU A 538 3.76 0.65 37.32
CA GLU A 538 3.52 0.57 38.79
C GLU A 538 2.65 1.71 39.33
N LYS A 539 2.62 2.89 38.68
CA LYS A 539 1.76 4.03 39.07
C LYS A 539 0.25 3.76 38.86
N LYS A 540 -0.15 2.51 38.62
CA LYS A 540 -1.51 2.08 38.22
C LYS A 540 -2.04 2.88 37.03
N LEU A 541 -1.17 3.34 36.15
CA LEU A 541 -1.60 3.90 34.88
C LEU A 541 -2.13 2.79 33.96
N TYR A 542 -1.68 1.54 34.16
CA TYR A 542 -1.84 0.42 33.22
C TYR A 542 -2.16 -0.95 33.87
N GLN A 543 -2.87 -0.98 35.01
CA GLN A 543 -3.31 -2.26 35.62
C GLN A 543 -4.68 -2.70 35.09
N ALA A 544 -4.71 -3.82 34.34
CA ALA A 544 -5.84 -4.73 34.37
C ALA A 544 -5.70 -5.61 35.60
N VAL A 545 -6.85 -5.80 36.21
CA VAL A 545 -7.21 -6.71 37.30
C VAL A 545 -6.59 -8.10 37.20
#